data_AF-A0A7X3RB80-F1
#
_entry.id   AF-A0A7X3RB80-F1
#
_cell.length_a   1.000
_cell.length_b   1.000
_cell.length_c   1.000
_cell.angle_alpha   90.00
_cell.angle_beta   90.00
_cell.angle_gamma   90.00
#
_symmetry.space_group_name_H-M   'P 1'
#
loop_
_entity.id
_entity.type
_entity.pdbx_description
1 polymer ?
#
loop_
_entity_poly.entity_id
_entity_poly.type
_entity_poly.pdbx_seq_one_letter_code
_entity_poly.pdbx_strand_id
1 'polypeptide(L)' 'MPSRVKKRGSGDYGDEVLLALGYTPKQFSEEAKLLIAIKLYELGRLSSGGAAKLADIPREGVK' A
#
# COMPACT_ATOMS: atom_id res chain seq x y z
N MET A 1 -11.15 33.40 -6.29
CA MET A 1 -11.55 32.04 -5.85
C MET A 1 -10.28 31.22 -5.67
N PRO A 2 -9.90 30.74 -4.47
CA PRO A 2 -8.77 29.84 -4.38
C PRO A 2 -9.18 28.49 -4.99
N SER A 3 -8.57 28.17 -6.12
CA SER A 3 -8.60 26.87 -6.77
C SER A 3 -8.17 25.80 -5.77
N ARG A 4 -9.13 24.99 -5.31
CA ARG A 4 -8.88 23.84 -4.44
C ARG A 4 -8.06 22.83 -5.23
N VAL A 5 -6.75 22.89 -5.07
CA VAL A 5 -5.82 21.86 -5.53
C VAL A 5 -6.30 20.55 -4.90
N LYS A 6 -7.00 19.71 -5.68
CA LYS A 6 -7.35 18.36 -5.25
C LYS A 6 -6.01 17.67 -5.00
N LYS A 7 -5.66 17.49 -3.72
CA LYS A 7 -4.43 16.79 -3.29
C LYS A 7 -4.38 15.48 -4.07
N ARG A 8 -3.51 15.39 -5.07
CA ARG A 8 -3.21 14.14 -5.73
C ARG A 8 -2.36 13.33 -4.74
N GLY A 9 -2.94 12.26 -4.21
CA GLY A 9 -2.18 11.23 -3.48
C GLY A 9 -2.46 11.18 -1.99
N SER A 10 -3.41 10.34 -1.62
CA SER A 10 -3.50 9.52 -0.41
C SER A 10 -4.94 9.02 -0.38
N GLY A 11 -5.17 7.72 -0.54
CA GLY A 11 -6.52 7.16 -0.57
C GLY A 11 -7.34 7.68 0.61
N ASP A 12 -8.56 8.14 0.35
CA ASP A 12 -9.54 8.37 1.41
C ASP A 12 -9.88 6.99 1.99
N TYR A 13 -9.12 6.57 3.01
CA TYR A 13 -9.53 5.48 3.87
C TYR A 13 -10.57 6.04 4.83
N GLY A 14 -11.60 5.26 5.16
CA GLY A 14 -12.60 5.70 6.13
C GLY A 14 -11.92 6.06 7.46
N ASP A 15 -12.20 7.25 7.98
CA ASP A 15 -11.64 7.74 9.25
C ASP A 15 -11.86 6.74 10.40
N GLU A 16 -12.99 6.01 10.36
CA GLU A 16 -13.32 4.94 11.30
C GLU A 16 -12.31 3.78 11.28
N VAL A 17 -11.81 3.40 10.10
CA VAL A 17 -10.84 2.31 9.95
C VAL A 17 -9.48 2.75 10.47
N LEU A 18 -9.06 3.96 10.10
CA LEU A 18 -7.80 4.53 10.58
C LEU A 18 -7.81 4.71 12.11
N LEU A 19 -8.94 5.18 12.67
CA LEU A 19 -9.11 5.32 14.11
C LEU A 19 -9.09 3.97 14.83
N ALA A 20 -9.82 2.97 14.32
CA ALA A 20 -9.87 1.64 14.91
C ALA A 20 -8.49 0.95 14.93
N LEU A 21 -7.66 1.21 13.92
CA LEU A 21 -6.31 0.67 13.83
C LEU A 21 -5.25 1.55 14.52
N GLY A 22 -5.62 2.77 14.96
CA GLY A 22 -4.67 3.73 15.51
C GLY A 22 -3.62 4.21 14.51
N TYR A 23 -3.95 4.21 13.21
CA TYR A 23 -3.02 4.51 12.13
C TYR A 23 -3.25 5.88 11.50
N THR A 24 -2.16 6.52 11.12
CA THR A 24 -2.21 7.60 10.14
C THR A 24 -2.47 7.02 8.73
N PRO A 25 -3.01 7.82 7.78
CA PRO A 25 -3.17 7.37 6.41
C PRO A 25 -1.88 6.84 5.76
N LYS A 26 -0.73 7.38 6.17
CA LYS A 26 0.59 6.94 5.68
C LYS A 26 0.93 5.54 6.19
N GLN A 27 0.82 5.31 7.50
CA GLN A 27 1.07 4.00 8.10
C GLN A 27 0.17 2.93 7.49
N PHE A 28 -1.13 3.24 7.35
CA PHE A 28 -2.07 2.34 6.71
C PHE A 28 -1.67 2.04 5.25
N SER A 29 -1.26 3.05 4.49
CA SER A 29 -0.85 2.84 3.09
C SER A 29 0.38 1.94 2.95
N GLU A 30 1.35 2.08 3.85
CA GLU A 30 2.57 1.24 3.87
C GLU A 30 2.21 -0.21 4.20
N GLU A 31 1.37 -0.44 5.20
CA GLU A 31 0.94 -1.79 5.58
C GLU A 31 0.00 -2.41 4.55
N ALA A 32 -0.97 -1.65 4.04
CA ALA A 32 -1.89 -2.11 3.00
C ALA A 32 -1.15 -2.55 1.74
N LYS A 33 -0.09 -1.84 1.33
CA LYS A 33 0.74 -2.22 0.18
C LYS A 33 1.35 -3.61 0.37
N LEU A 34 1.90 -3.90 1.55
CA LEU A 34 2.45 -5.22 1.87
C LEU A 34 1.36 -6.30 1.85
N LEU A 35 0.23 -6.05 2.52
CA LEU A 35 -0.89 -7.00 2.58
C LEU A 35 -1.46 -7.32 1.19
N ILE A 36 -1.59 -6.31 0.32
CA ILE A 36 -2.03 -6.51 -1.07
C ILE A 36 -1.01 -7.37 -1.83
N ALA A 37 0.29 -7.10 -1.68
CA ALA A 37 1.33 -7.90 -2.32
C ALA A 37 1.28 -9.37 -1.91
N ILE A 38 1.15 -9.63 -0.60
CA ILE A 38 1.00 -10.99 -0.07
C ILE A 38 -0.25 -11.65 -0.64
N LYS A 39 -1.40 -10.98 -0.57
CA LYS A 39 -2.66 -11.58 -1.00
C LYS A 39 -2.67 -11.90 -2.49
N LEU A 40 -2.14 -11.02 -3.32
CA LEU A 40 -2.05 -11.26 -4.76
C LEU A 40 -1.07 -12.39 -5.10
N TYR A 41 0.01 -12.56 -4.32
CA TYR A 41 0.90 -13.71 -4.45
C TYR A 41 0.20 -15.03 -4.10
N GLU A 42 -0.47 -15.08 -2.94
CA GLU A 42 -1.23 -16.26 -2.49
C GLU A 42 -2.31 -16.68 -3.49
N LEU A 43 -2.98 -15.70 -4.12
CA LEU A 43 -4.00 -15.95 -5.14
C LEU A 43 -3.42 -16.33 -6.52
N GLY A 44 -2.10 -16.41 -6.65
CA GLY A 44 -1.42 -16.69 -7.93
C GLY A 44 -1.56 -15.56 -8.95
N ARG A 45 -1.99 -14.36 -8.54
CA ARG A 45 -2.16 -13.19 -9.41
C ARG A 45 -0.86 -12.44 -9.64
N LEU A 46 0.07 -12.52 -8.68
CA LEU A 46 1.44 -12.04 -8.82
C LEU A 46 2.42 -13.19 -8.57
N SER A 47 3.53 -13.18 -9.32
CA SER A 47 4.69 -13.98 -8.95
C SER A 47 5.36 -13.42 -7.69
N SER A 48 6.24 -14.18 -7.05
CA SER A 48 7.15 -13.65 -6.02
C SER A 48 7.97 -12.47 -6.56
N GLY A 49 8.23 -12.46 -7.88
CA GLY A 49 8.64 -11.35 -8.73
C GLY A 49 7.88 -10.05 -8.44
N GLY A 50 6.63 -10.05 -8.89
CA GLY A 50 5.73 -8.91 -8.85
C GLY A 50 5.35 -8.50 -7.43
N ALA A 51 5.17 -9.46 -6.52
CA ALA A 51 4.81 -9.17 -5.13
C ALA A 51 5.92 -8.41 -4.39
N ALA A 52 7.19 -8.85 -4.50
CA ALA A 52 8.31 -8.12 -3.90
C ALA A 52 8.45 -6.69 -4.45
N LYS A 53 8.26 -6.52 -5.76
CA LYS A 53 8.26 -5.19 -6.39
C LYS A 53 7.10 -4.31 -5.88
N LEU A 54 5.91 -4.88 -5.71
CA LEU A 54 4.75 -4.14 -5.19
C LEU A 54 4.94 -3.74 -3.73
N ALA A 55 5.55 -4.60 -2.92
CA ALA A 55 5.84 -4.34 -1.51
C ALA A 55 7.07 -3.45 -1.28
N ASP A 56 7.71 -2.94 -2.35
CA ASP A 56 9.00 -2.24 -2.28
C ASP A 56 10.09 -3.03 -1.50
N ILE A 57 10.02 -4.36 -1.53
CA ILE A 57 10.99 -5.26 -0.89
C ILE A 57 12.14 -5.51 -1.87
N PRO A 58 13.39 -5.15 -1.52
CA PRO A 58 14.55 -5.49 -2.32
C PRO A 58 14.66 -7.01 -2.48
N ARG A 59 15.03 -7.48 -3.68
CA ARG A 59 15.39 -8.89 -3.85
C ARG A 59 16.79 -9.10 -3.28
N GLU A 60 16.94 -9.95 -2.28
CA GLU A 60 18.26 -10.53 -2.01
C GLU A 60 18.58 -11.54 -3.12
N GLY A 61 19.70 -11.32 -3.84
CA GLY A 61 20.25 -12.36 -4.74
C GLY A 61 20.30 -12.06 -6.24
N VAL A 62 20.56 -10.82 -6.67
CA VAL A 62 21.15 -10.59 -8.00
C VAL A 62 22.53 -9.96 -7.80
N LYS A 63 23.57 -10.79 -7.92
CA LYS A 63 24.91 -10.32 -8.27
C LYS A 63 24.94 -10.00 -9.75
#